data_AF-A0A2T6FJT7-F1
#
_entry.id   AF-A0A2T6FJT7-F1
#
_cell.length_a   1.000
_cell.length_b   1.000
_cell.length_c   1.000
_cell.angle_alpha   90.00
_cell.angle_beta   90.00
_cell.angle_gamma   90.00
#
_symmetry.space_group_name_H-M   'P 1'
#
loop_
_entity.id
_entity.type
_entity.pdbx_description
1 polymer ?
#
loop_
_entity_poly.entity_id
_entity_poly.type
_entity_poly.pdbx_seq_one_letter_code
_entity_poly.pdbx_strand_id
1 'polypeptide(L)'
;MDKGTKATFWLGALTFFLFAFMLFFRAFIYADMYIEPGAPYGISDIIELLLACIFLLLIIISVCFAVVLLVKRKTQSKKAALYLVAFCTLLFAAYSPLHTLAARLGSS
;
A
#
# COMPACT_ATOMS: atom_id res chain seq x y z
N MET A 1 3.96 11.16 23.16
CA MET A 1 4.23 10.11 22.15
C MET A 1 5.73 10.00 21.95
N ASP A 2 6.28 8.79 22.08
CA ASP A 2 7.70 8.53 21.80
C ASP A 2 7.99 8.75 20.29
N LYS A 3 9.19 9.20 19.92
CA LYS A 3 9.53 9.56 18.53
C LYS A 3 9.31 8.37 17.57
N GLY A 4 9.60 7.16 18.05
CA GLY A 4 9.37 5.93 17.29
C GLY A 4 7.89 5.70 16.96
N THR A 5 6.98 5.95 17.91
CA THR A 5 5.54 5.78 17.70
C THR A 5 4.98 6.79 16.70
N LYS A 6 5.48 8.03 16.69
CA LYS A 6 5.06 9.04 15.71
C LYS A 6 5.48 8.67 14.29
N ALA A 7 6.68 8.11 14.13
CA ALA A 7 7.17 7.61 12.84
C ALA A 7 6.33 6.43 12.33
N THR A 8 5.99 5.47 13.20
CA THR A 8 5.10 4.35 12.88
C THR A 8 3.73 4.81 12.39
N PHE A 9 3.16 5.83 13.04
CA PHE A 9 1.87 6.38 12.64
C PHE A 9 1.94 7.08 11.27
N TRP A 10 3.01 7.83 11.01
CA TRP A 10 3.26 8.46 9.71
C TRP A 10 3.46 7.43 8.60
N LEU A 11 4.22 6.37 8.85
CA LEU A 11 4.40 5.25 7.92
C LEU A 11 3.06 4.57 7.62
N GLY A 12 2.26 4.27 8.64
CA GLY A 12 0.94 3.68 8.47
C GLY A 12 0.00 4.57 7.65
N ALA A 13 -0.04 5.87 7.95
CA ALA A 13 -0.83 6.85 7.20
C ALA A 13 -0.38 6.97 5.74
N LEU A 14 0.93 7.02 5.49
CA LEU A 14 1.50 7.06 4.14
C LEU A 14 1.15 5.79 3.35
N THR A 15 1.23 4.63 4.00
CA THR A 15 0.87 3.33 3.41
C THR A 15 -0.61 3.27 3.05
N PHE A 16 -1.48 3.75 3.93
CA PHE A 16 -2.91 3.81 3.69
C PHE A 16 -3.26 4.77 2.54
N PHE A 17 -2.62 5.94 2.51
CA PHE A 17 -2.85 6.93 1.45
C PHE A 17 -2.41 6.40 0.09
N LEU A 18 -1.26 5.73 0.03
CA LEU A 18 -0.77 5.08 -1.19
C LEU A 18 -1.72 3.96 -1.65
N PHE A 19 -2.24 3.16 -0.73
CA PHE A 19 -3.22 2.12 -1.02
C PHE A 19 -4.52 2.69 -1.58
N ALA A 20 -5.05 3.74 -0.95
CA ALA A 20 -6.24 4.43 -1.43
C ALA A 20 -6.03 5.05 -2.82
N PHE A 21 -4.87 5.66 -3.05
CA PHE A 21 -4.48 6.20 -4.35
C PHE A 21 -4.39 5.11 -5.43
N MET A 22 -3.89 3.92 -5.09
CA MET A 22 -3.81 2.78 -6.01
C MET A 22 -5.20 2.30 -6.47
N LEU A 23 -6.15 2.24 -5.53
CA LEU A 23 -7.54 1.88 -5.85
C LEU A 23 -8.22 2.97 -6.67
N PHE A 24 -7.98 4.24 -6.34
CA PHE A 24 -8.50 5.37 -7.11
C PHE A 24 -7.96 5.38 -8.54
N PHE A 25 -6.65 5.18 -8.71
CA PHE A 25 -6.02 5.06 -10.02
C PHE A 25 -6.62 3.92 -10.83
N ARG A 26 -6.78 2.73 -10.23
CA ARG A 26 -7.39 1.55 -10.88
C ARG A 26 -8.86 1.78 -11.25
N ALA A 27 -9.65 2.43 -10.38
CA ALA A 27 -11.08 2.59 -10.60
C ALA A 27 -11.43 3.72 -11.58
N PHE A 28 -10.67 4.82 -11.59
CA PHE A 28 -10.99 6.01 -12.38
C PHE A 28 -9.99 6.27 -13.51
N ILE A 29 -8.68 6.21 -13.23
CA ILE A 29 -7.66 6.61 -14.20
C ILE A 29 -7.33 5.48 -15.19
N TYR A 30 -7.39 4.23 -14.77
CA TYR A 30 -7.12 3.07 -15.62
C TYR A 30 -8.13 2.96 -16.78
N ALA A 31 -9.40 3.27 -16.52
CA ALA A 31 -10.49 3.24 -17.51
C ALA A 31 -10.48 4.45 -18.47
N ASP A 32 -10.04 5.61 -17.98
CA ASP A 32 -9.99 6.86 -18.74
C ASP A 32 -8.69 6.99 -19.56
N MET A 33 -7.63 6.24 -19.21
CA MET A 33 -6.38 6.22 -19.98
C MET A 33 -6.55 5.45 -21.28
N TYR A 34 -6.56 6.23 -22.38
CA TYR A 34 -6.59 5.77 -23.76
C TYR A 34 -5.56 4.67 -24.04
N ILE A 35 -6.03 3.48 -24.39
CA ILE A 35 -5.21 2.39 -24.90
C ILE A 35 -5.11 2.57 -26.42
N GLU A 36 -3.90 2.83 -26.93
CA GLU A 36 -3.66 2.83 -28.37
C GLU A 36 -4.02 1.46 -28.97
N PRO A 37 -4.81 1.41 -30.05
CA PRO A 37 -5.16 0.16 -30.70
C PRO A 37 -3.91 -0.46 -31.34
N GLY A 38 -3.35 -1.48 -30.70
CA GLY A 38 -2.17 -2.23 -31.17
C GLY A 38 -0.98 -2.28 -30.21
N ALA A 39 -1.01 -1.54 -29.09
CA ALA A 39 0.01 -1.65 -28.06
C ALA A 39 -0.28 -2.85 -27.12
N PRO A 40 0.68 -3.76 -26.87
CA PRO A 40 0.47 -4.91 -25.99
C PRO A 40 0.33 -4.54 -24.50
N TYR A 41 0.68 -3.31 -24.11
CA TYR A 41 0.57 -2.79 -22.74
C TYR A 41 0.16 -1.31 -22.78
N GLY A 42 -0.78 -0.91 -21.92
CA GLY A 42 -1.12 0.50 -21.74
C GLY A 42 -0.12 1.19 -20.81
N ILE A 43 0.03 2.52 -20.93
CA ILE A 43 0.79 3.32 -19.95
C ILE A 43 0.20 3.12 -18.53
N SER A 44 -1.10 2.84 -18.46
CA SER A 44 -1.86 2.46 -17.27
C SER A 44 -1.25 1.26 -16.53
N ASP A 45 -0.84 0.20 -17.24
CA ASP A 45 -0.24 -0.99 -16.63
C ASP A 45 1.15 -0.70 -16.04
N ILE A 46 1.93 0.15 -16.71
CA ILE A 46 3.26 0.56 -16.21
C ILE A 46 3.12 1.35 -14.92
N ILE A 47 2.16 2.28 -14.87
CA ILE A 47 1.89 3.08 -13.67
C ILE A 47 1.37 2.20 -12.54
N GLU A 48 0.49 1.24 -12.84
CA GLU A 48 -0.02 0.28 -11.88
C GLU A 48 1.10 -0.58 -11.28
N LEU A 49 1.99 -1.12 -12.12
CA LEU A 49 3.16 -1.88 -11.68
C LEU A 49 4.10 -1.01 -10.84
N LEU A 50 4.32 0.24 -11.24
CA LEU A 50 5.16 1.18 -10.50
C LEU A 50 4.57 1.47 -9.11
N LEU A 51 3.27 1.73 -9.02
CA LEU A 51 2.56 1.95 -7.76
C LEU A 51 2.62 0.70 -6.87
N ALA A 52 2.41 -0.48 -7.45
CA ALA A 52 2.51 -1.75 -6.73
C ALA A 52 3.93 -1.95 -6.17
N CYS A 53 4.97 -1.66 -6.95
CA CYS A 53 6.37 -1.68 -6.49
C CYS A 53 6.63 -0.71 -5.33
N ILE A 54 6.15 0.54 -5.42
CA ILE A 54 6.31 1.53 -4.34
C ILE A 54 5.61 1.04 -3.07
N PHE A 55 4.41 0.49 -3.18
CA PHE A 55 3.66 -0.05 -2.05
C PHE A 55 4.35 -1.25 -1.41
N LEU A 56 4.90 -2.16 -2.22
CA LEU A 56 5.66 -3.31 -1.75
C LEU A 56 6.93 -2.86 -1.00
N LEU A 57 7.67 -1.88 -1.54
CA LEU A 57 8.79 -1.25 -0.83
C LEU A 57 8.35 -0.63 0.49
N LEU A 58 7.21 0.06 0.52
CA LEU A 58 6.66 0.65 1.73
C LEU A 58 6.33 -0.41 2.79
N ILE A 59 5.73 -1.54 2.39
CA ILE A 59 5.48 -2.68 3.28
C ILE A 59 6.79 -3.23 3.83
N ILE A 60 7.80 -3.44 2.98
CA ILE A 60 9.12 -3.93 3.43
C ILE A 60 9.74 -2.97 4.44
N ILE A 61 9.72 -1.66 4.17
CA ILE A 61 10.23 -0.64 5.10
C ILE A 61 9.45 -0.68 6.41
N SER A 62 8.12 -0.77 6.34
CA SER A 62 7.23 -0.84 7.50
C SER A 62 7.52 -2.08 8.37
N VAL A 63 7.66 -3.25 7.76
CA VAL A 63 8.03 -4.50 8.45
C VAL A 63 9.42 -4.39 9.06
N CYS A 64 10.41 -3.88 8.32
CA CYS A 64 11.76 -3.68 8.83
C CYS A 64 11.77 -2.72 10.04
N PHE A 65 10.99 -1.64 9.98
CA PHE A 65 10.84 -0.69 11.08
C PHE A 65 10.16 -1.34 12.31
N ALA A 66 9.15 -2.18 12.09
CA ALA A 66 8.50 -2.95 13.15
C ALA A 66 9.49 -3.92 13.83
N VAL A 67 10.34 -4.62 13.06
CA VAL A 67 11.39 -5.50 13.59
C VAL A 67 12.38 -4.70 14.43
N VAL A 68 12.84 -3.55 13.96
CA VAL A 68 13.75 -2.66 14.72
C VAL A 68 13.09 -2.20 16.04
N LEU A 69 11.80 -1.87 16.02
CA LEU A 69 11.04 -1.49 17.22
C LEU A 69 10.81 -2.67 18.19
N LEU A 70 10.77 -3.91 17.71
CA LEU A 70 10.69 -5.11 18.55
C LEU A 70 12.03 -5.41 19.24
N VAL A 71 13.15 -5.19 18.55
CA VAL A 71 14.51 -5.35 19.10
C VAL A 71 14.77 -4.31 20.19
N LYS A 72 14.28 -3.06 20.01
CA LYS A 72 14.32 -2.05 21.07
C LYS A 72 13.32 -2.40 22.18
N ARG A 73 13.83 -2.90 23.32
CA ARG A 73 13.12 -3.37 24.53
C ARG A 73 12.31 -2.29 25.27
N LYS A 74 11.51 -1.46 24.58
CA LYS A 74 10.47 -0.62 25.20
C LYS A 74 9.12 -1.31 25.02
N THR A 75 8.45 -1.64 26.13
CA THR A 75 7.15 -2.36 26.15
C THR A 75 6.05 -1.64 25.38
N GLN A 76 6.07 -0.29 25.38
CA GLN A 76 5.17 0.54 24.58
C GLN A 76 5.41 0.43 23.07
N SER A 77 6.66 0.16 22.67
CA SER A 77 7.10 0.03 21.26
C SER A 77 6.63 -1.28 20.64
N LYS A 78 6.53 -2.35 21.43
CA LYS A 78 6.09 -3.67 20.95
C LYS A 78 4.63 -3.67 20.47
N LYS A 79 3.73 -3.00 21.19
CA LYS A 79 2.31 -2.89 20.80
C LYS A 79 2.18 -2.13 19.47
N ALA A 80 2.90 -1.02 19.31
CA ALA A 80 2.89 -0.23 18.08
C ALA A 80 3.43 -1.03 16.87
N ALA A 81 4.51 -1.80 17.06
CA ALA A 81 5.03 -2.69 16.02
C ALA A 81 4.02 -3.78 15.63
N LEU A 82 3.32 -4.37 16.61
CA LEU A 82 2.29 -5.39 16.36
C LEU A 82 1.12 -4.81 15.55
N TYR A 83 0.64 -3.61 15.90
CA TYR A 83 -0.41 -2.92 15.15
C TYR A 83 0.02 -2.60 13.72
N LEU A 84 1.27 -2.18 13.52
CA LEU A 84 1.79 -1.87 12.19
C LEU A 84 1.85 -3.13 11.30
N VAL A 85 2.36 -4.24 11.85
CA VAL A 85 2.41 -5.52 11.13
C VAL A 85 0.99 -6.00 10.82
N ALA A 86 0.10 -6.02 11.82
CA ALA A 86 -1.29 -6.41 11.61
C ALA A 86 -1.96 -5.56 10.53
N PHE A 87 -1.73 -4.25 10.53
CA PHE A 87 -2.25 -3.33 9.51
C PHE A 87 -1.68 -3.64 8.11
N CYS A 88 -0.37 -3.88 7.99
CA CYS A 88 0.24 -4.29 6.72
C CYS A 88 -0.31 -5.63 6.22
N THR A 89 -0.50 -6.63 7.10
CA THR A 89 -1.09 -7.92 6.73
C THR A 89 -2.54 -7.76 6.27
N LEU A 90 -3.30 -6.91 6.96
CA LEU A 90 -4.71 -6.65 6.63
C LEU A 90 -4.83 -5.90 5.31
N LEU A 91 -3.96 -4.91 5.04
CA LEU A 91 -3.86 -4.25 3.74
C LEU A 91 -3.46 -5.20 2.62
N PHE A 92 -2.51 -6.10 2.86
CA PHE A 92 -2.12 -7.10 1.86
C PHE A 92 -3.26 -8.08 1.56
N ALA A 93 -3.97 -8.55 2.59
CA ALA A 93 -5.15 -9.41 2.43
C ALA A 93 -6.31 -8.67 1.74
N ALA A 94 -6.49 -7.38 2.03
CA ALA A 94 -7.51 -6.54 1.40
C ALA A 94 -7.15 -6.13 -0.03
N TYR A 95 -5.86 -6.08 -0.37
CA TYR A 95 -5.41 -5.72 -1.72
C TYR A 95 -6.02 -6.62 -2.78
N SER A 96 -5.99 -7.93 -2.61
CA SER A 96 -6.54 -8.88 -3.60
C SER A 96 -8.04 -8.65 -3.93
N PRO A 97 -8.98 -8.63 -2.95
CA PRO A 97 -10.39 -8.38 -3.24
C PRO A 97 -10.65 -6.94 -3.70
N LEU A 98 -10.01 -5.93 -3.11
CA LEU A 98 -10.26 -4.53 -3.51
C LEU A 98 -9.70 -4.22 -4.90
N HIS A 99 -8.58 -4.82 -5.27
CA HIS A 99 -8.02 -4.71 -6.61
C HIS A 99 -8.94 -5.34 -7.66
N THR A 100 -9.56 -6.48 -7.33
CA THR A 100 -10.54 -7.15 -8.19
C THR A 100 -11.83 -6.33 -8.30
N LEU A 101 -12.30 -5.72 -7.21
CA LEU A 101 -13.46 -4.82 -7.21
C LEU A 101 -13.19 -3.55 -8.01
N ALA A 102 -12.01 -2.94 -7.86
CA ALA A 102 -11.62 -1.76 -8.63
C ALA A 102 -11.53 -2.08 -10.14
N ALA A 103 -11.04 -3.26 -10.51
CA ALA A 103 -11.06 -3.72 -11.91
C ALA A 103 -12.50 -3.88 -12.46
N ARG A 104 -13.45 -4.32 -11.63
CA ARG A 104 -14.86 -4.41 -12.02
C ARG A 104 -15.52 -3.04 -12.18
N LEU A 105 -15.18 -2.07 -11.33
CA LEU A 105 -15.71 -0.71 -11.43
C LEU A 105 -15.12 0.08 -12.61
N GLY A 106 -13.87 -0.18 -12.97
CA GLY A 106 -13.25 0.43 -14.15
C GLY A 106 -13.66 -0.19 -15.49
N SER A 107 -14.46 -1.26 -15.50
CA SER A 107 -14.93 -1.96 -16.72
C SER A 107 -16.43 -1.82 -16.99
N SER A 108 -17.11 -0.95 -16.24
CA SER A 108 -18.54 -0.64 -16.35
C SER A 108 -18.76 0.80 -16.81
#